data_AF-D7M9W8-F1
#
_entry.id   AF-D7M9W8-F1
#
_cell.length_a   1.000
_cell.length_b   1.000
_cell.length_c   1.000
_cell.angle_alpha   90.00
_cell.angle_beta   90.00
_cell.angle_gamma   90.00
#
_symmetry.space_group_name_H-M   'P 1'
#
loop_
_entity.id
_entity.type
_entity.pdbx_description
1 polymer ?
#
loop_
_entity_poly.entity_id
_entity_poly.type
_entity_poly.pdbx_seq_one_letter_code
_entity_poly.pdbx_strand_id
1 'polypeptide(L)'
;MNCIKQFFLAICFSLAITCQDHVLVGGTTTRDIIVPKISEWQVTVVNGLTTGETLFIHCKSKEDDLGEISLNFRDRFSWNFGENMLHSTLFWCYMSKDDGYMNVKVFWDDVILFHRCGWKNCIWTAKSDGLYLWNLANGEDVLSEKWEVGW
;
A
#
# COMPACT_ATOMS: atom_id res chain seq x y z
N MET A 1 25.92 -16.23 -58.20
CA MET A 1 26.93 -17.30 -58.35
C MET A 1 26.41 -18.49 -57.57
N ASN A 2 25.83 -19.57 -58.08
CA ASN A 2 25.54 -20.15 -59.40
C ASN A 2 24.18 -20.88 -59.25
N CYS A 3 23.19 -20.74 -60.15
CA CYS A 3 22.95 -21.60 -61.33
C CYS A 3 22.85 -23.11 -60.95
N ILE A 4 21.81 -23.89 -61.27
CA ILE A 4 21.06 -23.94 -62.54
C ILE A 4 19.79 -24.80 -62.39
N LYS A 5 18.85 -24.49 -63.28
CA LYS A 5 17.57 -25.13 -63.59
C LYS A 5 17.64 -26.66 -63.79
N GLN A 6 16.73 -27.38 -63.13
CA GLN A 6 15.88 -28.40 -63.76
C GLN A 6 14.79 -28.79 -62.76
N PHE A 7 13.57 -28.30 -62.95
CA PHE A 7 12.39 -28.91 -62.35
C PHE A 7 11.49 -29.35 -63.49
N PHE A 8 11.55 -30.65 -63.78
CA PHE A 8 10.43 -31.36 -64.35
C PHE A 8 9.91 -32.36 -63.33
N LEU A 9 8.58 -32.33 -63.22
CA LEU A 9 7.66 -33.27 -62.56
C LEU A 9 7.52 -33.08 -61.04
N ALA A 10 6.44 -32.41 -60.59
CA ALA A 10 5.09 -32.97 -60.38
C ALA A 10 5.07 -33.91 -59.15
N ILE A 11 4.19 -33.88 -58.15
CA ILE A 11 2.89 -33.29 -57.78
C ILE A 11 2.78 -33.65 -56.26
N CYS A 12 2.26 -32.87 -55.32
CA CYS A 12 0.87 -32.98 -54.82
C CYS A 12 0.65 -32.10 -53.57
N PHE A 13 -0.39 -31.26 -53.62
CA PHE A 13 -1.17 -30.63 -52.54
C PHE A 13 -0.50 -30.37 -51.18
N SER A 14 -0.09 -29.13 -50.96
CA SER A 14 -0.09 -28.48 -49.63
C SER A 14 -0.89 -27.19 -49.74
N LEU A 15 -2.14 -27.23 -49.27
CA LEU A 15 -2.99 -26.04 -49.13
C LEU A 15 -2.39 -25.14 -48.04
N ALA A 16 -2.26 -23.86 -48.38
CA ALA A 16 -1.69 -22.82 -47.56
C ALA A 16 -2.48 -22.58 -46.26
N ILE A 17 -1.76 -22.68 -45.14
CA ILE A 17 -1.73 -21.77 -43.98
C ILE A 17 -3.01 -20.95 -43.73
N THR A 18 -3.85 -21.43 -42.81
CA THR A 18 -4.56 -20.53 -41.89
C THR A 18 -3.78 -20.49 -40.59
N CYS A 19 -3.26 -19.30 -40.25
CA CYS A 19 -2.71 -19.01 -38.93
C CYS A 19 -3.89 -19.08 -37.96
N GLN A 20 -4.10 -20.24 -37.37
CA GLN A 20 -5.11 -20.44 -36.33
C GLN A 20 -4.39 -20.13 -35.02
N ASP A 21 -4.56 -18.90 -34.54
CA ASP A 21 -4.23 -18.52 -33.19
C ASP A 21 -5.09 -19.37 -32.25
N HIS A 22 -4.61 -20.56 -31.90
CA HIS A 22 -5.04 -21.20 -30.68
C HIS A 22 -4.51 -20.33 -29.54
N VAL A 23 -5.33 -19.35 -29.15
CA VAL A 23 -5.22 -18.66 -27.87
C VAL A 23 -5.25 -19.75 -26.80
N LEU A 24 -4.06 -20.15 -26.34
CA LEU A 24 -3.92 -20.83 -25.07
C LEU A 24 -4.43 -19.81 -24.05
N VAL A 25 -5.66 -20.04 -23.56
CA VAL A 25 -6.17 -19.38 -22.37
C VAL A 25 -5.27 -19.84 -21.21
N GLY A 26 -4.12 -19.18 -21.09
CA GLY A 26 -3.30 -19.24 -19.90
C GLY A 26 -4.11 -18.61 -18.78
N GLY A 27 -4.36 -19.39 -17.73
CA GLY A 27 -5.12 -18.93 -16.58
C GLY A 27 -4.56 -17.60 -16.07
N THR A 28 -5.38 -16.56 -16.14
CA THR A 28 -5.09 -15.26 -15.58
C THR A 28 -4.96 -15.44 -14.07
N THR A 29 -3.73 -15.46 -13.57
CA THR A 29 -3.52 -15.26 -12.14
C THR A 29 -3.90 -13.82 -11.82
N THR A 30 -4.80 -13.65 -10.87
CA THR A 30 -5.46 -12.39 -10.47
C THR A 30 -4.50 -11.33 -9.89
N ARG A 31 -3.19 -11.41 -10.13
CA ARG A 31 -2.18 -10.59 -9.43
C ARG A 31 -1.72 -9.34 -10.16
N ASP A 32 -1.96 -9.20 -11.47
CA ASP A 32 -1.47 -8.05 -12.24
C ASP A 32 -2.59 -7.25 -12.92
N ILE A 33 -3.65 -6.92 -12.19
CA ILE A 33 -4.51 -5.80 -12.59
C ILE A 33 -3.77 -4.53 -12.16
N ILE A 34 -3.14 -3.84 -13.12
CA ILE A 34 -2.63 -2.48 -12.89
C ILE A 34 -3.86 -1.57 -12.72
N VAL A 35 -4.37 -1.48 -11.49
CA VAL A 35 -5.37 -0.50 -11.12
C VAL A 35 -4.69 0.86 -11.19
N PRO A 36 -5.19 1.82 -12.00
CA PRO A 36 -4.61 3.15 -12.05
C PRO A 36 -4.58 3.78 -10.65
N LYS A 37 -3.45 4.37 -10.27
CA LYS A 37 -3.34 5.13 -9.02
C LYS A 37 -4.02 6.49 -9.23
N ILE A 38 -4.97 6.85 -8.37
CA ILE A 38 -5.63 8.18 -8.44
C ILE A 38 -4.79 9.23 -7.70
N SER A 39 -4.19 8.84 -6.58
CA SER A 39 -3.48 9.72 -5.67
C SER A 39 -2.30 8.99 -5.04
N GLU A 40 -1.24 9.73 -4.69
CA GLU A 40 -0.09 9.20 -3.95
C GLU A 40 -0.12 9.76 -2.53
N TRP A 41 0.00 8.85 -1.56
CA TRP A 41 -0.08 9.14 -0.15
C TRP A 41 1.17 8.67 0.58
N GLN A 42 1.53 9.41 1.62
CA GLN A 42 2.47 9.00 2.63
C GLN A 42 1.79 9.00 4.00
N VAL A 43 1.94 7.90 4.74
CA VAL A 43 1.59 7.83 6.15
C VAL A 43 2.87 7.76 6.95
N THR A 44 2.94 8.54 8.02
CA THR A 44 4.05 8.54 8.98
C THR A 44 3.52 8.35 10.39
N VAL A 45 4.13 7.45 11.15
CA VAL A 45 3.90 7.28 12.58
C VAL A 45 5.16 7.68 13.33
N VAL A 46 5.04 8.57 14.30
CA VAL A 46 6.13 9.12 15.11
C VAL A 46 5.97 8.65 16.56
N ASN A 47 7.06 8.18 17.16
CA ASN A 47 7.11 7.97 18.60
C ASN A 47 7.35 9.31 19.33
N GLY A 48 6.28 9.89 19.86
CA GLY A 48 6.29 11.08 20.71
C GLY A 48 6.03 10.78 22.19
N LEU A 49 6.28 9.54 22.63
CA LEU A 49 6.16 9.11 24.03
C LEU A 49 7.24 9.76 24.91
N THR A 50 7.33 9.37 26.19
CA THR A 50 8.37 9.89 27.06
C THR A 50 9.76 9.39 26.62
N THR A 51 10.81 10.11 27.04
CA THR A 51 12.18 9.71 26.69
C THR A 51 12.50 8.33 27.30
N GLY A 52 12.84 7.38 26.44
CA GLY A 52 13.18 6.00 26.83
C GLY A 52 12.07 4.99 26.53
N GLU A 53 10.83 5.44 26.30
CA GLU A 53 9.73 4.55 25.89
C GLU A 53 9.86 4.15 24.42
N THR A 54 9.74 2.85 24.16
CA THR A 54 9.74 2.28 22.81
C THR A 54 8.29 2.05 22.37
N LEU A 55 7.98 2.49 21.16
CA LEU A 55 6.68 2.25 20.54
C LEU A 55 6.80 1.07 19.58
N PHE A 56 6.08 -0.03 19.87
CA PHE A 56 5.92 -1.13 18.93
C PHE A 56 4.77 -0.82 17.97
N ILE A 57 4.96 -1.13 16.69
CA ILE A 57 4.00 -0.88 15.61
C ILE A 57 3.96 -2.09 14.68
N HIS A 58 2.75 -2.54 14.34
CA HIS A 58 2.49 -3.44 13.23
C HIS A 58 1.38 -2.87 12.36
N CYS A 59 1.72 -2.38 11.17
CA CYS A 59 0.76 -1.78 10.24
C CYS A 59 0.53 -2.69 9.03
N LYS A 60 -0.71 -2.71 8.53
CA LYS A 60 -1.05 -3.46 7.32
C LYS A 60 -2.29 -2.90 6.62
N SER A 61 -2.45 -3.26 5.36
CA SER A 61 -3.68 -3.16 4.58
C SER A 61 -4.28 -4.55 4.38
N LYS A 62 -5.32 -4.65 3.54
CA LYS A 62 -5.85 -5.95 3.11
C LYS A 62 -4.84 -6.78 2.34
N GLU A 63 -3.94 -6.13 1.60
CA GLU A 63 -3.07 -6.75 0.60
C GLU A 63 -1.59 -6.71 1.00
N ASP A 64 -1.20 -5.73 1.82
CA ASP A 64 0.18 -5.46 2.19
C ASP A 64 0.38 -5.51 3.70
N ASP A 65 1.29 -6.36 4.17
CA ASP A 65 1.79 -6.33 5.54
C ASP A 65 3.10 -5.52 5.57
N LEU A 66 3.12 -4.44 6.35
CA LEU A 66 4.28 -3.55 6.44
C LEU A 66 5.30 -4.01 7.50
N GLY A 67 4.99 -5.09 8.22
CA GLY A 67 5.84 -5.70 9.23
C GLY A 67 5.76 -5.05 10.60
N GLU A 68 6.53 -5.63 11.51
CA GLU A 68 6.64 -5.25 12.91
C GLU A 68 7.89 -4.40 13.14
N ILE A 69 7.73 -3.25 13.80
CA ILE A 69 8.80 -2.26 13.98
C ILE A 69 8.72 -1.70 15.40
N SER A 70 9.88 -1.57 16.05
CA SER A 70 10.03 -0.87 17.32
C SER A 70 10.71 0.47 17.10
N LEU A 71 10.05 1.56 17.47
CA LEU A 71 10.56 2.93 17.34
C LEU A 71 11.05 3.44 18.70
N ASN A 72 12.31 3.90 18.77
CA ASN A 72 12.78 4.63 19.96
C ASN A 72 12.13 6.02 20.01
N PHE A 73 12.31 6.71 21.14
CA PHE A 73 11.85 8.09 21.30
C PHE A 73 12.32 8.98 20.13
N ARG A 74 11.36 9.66 19.48
CA ARG A 74 11.51 10.51 18.27
C ARG A 74 11.82 9.80 16.96
N ASP A 75 11.94 8.47 16.95
CA ASP A 75 12.00 7.73 15.70
C ASP A 75 10.63 7.77 14.98
N ARG A 76 10.67 7.49 13.67
CA ARG A 76 9.48 7.47 12.83
C ARG A 76 9.50 6.29 11.87
N PHE A 77 8.31 5.79 11.57
CA PHE A 77 8.06 4.83 10.51
C PHE A 77 7.16 5.46 9.45
N SER A 78 7.50 5.33 8.18
CA SER A 78 6.72 5.90 7.08
C SER A 78 6.71 5.00 5.85
N TRP A 79 5.58 4.99 5.14
CA TRP A 79 5.42 4.27 3.88
C TRP A 79 4.60 5.08 2.88
N ASN A 80 4.82 4.79 1.60
CA ASN A 80 4.10 5.42 0.49
C ASN A 80 3.23 4.40 -0.20
N PHE A 81 2.07 4.81 -0.69
CA PHE A 81 1.17 3.98 -1.47
C PHE A 81 0.35 4.81 -2.45
N GLY A 82 -0.22 4.13 -3.45
CA GLY A 82 -1.21 4.72 -4.34
C GLY A 82 -2.61 4.29 -3.95
N GLU A 83 -3.56 5.21 -3.95
CA GLU A 83 -4.97 4.87 -3.76
C GLU A 83 -5.49 4.08 -4.97
N ASN A 84 -6.28 3.04 -4.72
CA ASN A 84 -6.93 2.27 -5.78
C ASN A 84 -8.15 3.01 -6.36
N MET A 85 -8.49 2.75 -7.63
CA MET A 85 -9.64 3.39 -8.31
C MET A 85 -11.00 3.15 -7.64
N LEU A 86 -11.08 2.13 -6.78
CA LEU A 86 -12.31 1.77 -6.07
C LEU A 86 -12.43 2.48 -4.72
N HIS A 87 -11.52 3.40 -4.41
CA HIS A 87 -11.49 4.16 -3.15
C HIS A 87 -11.63 3.25 -1.92
N SER A 88 -10.96 2.10 -1.95
CA SER A 88 -11.07 1.05 -0.93
C SER A 88 -9.77 0.85 -0.14
N THR A 89 -8.77 1.69 -0.40
CA THR A 89 -7.49 1.63 0.30
C THR A 89 -7.67 1.98 1.78
N LEU A 90 -7.25 1.05 2.65
CA LEU A 90 -7.37 1.15 4.10
C LEU A 90 -6.09 0.61 4.73
N PHE A 91 -5.51 1.37 5.66
CA PHE A 91 -4.42 0.92 6.53
C PHE A 91 -4.85 1.00 7.98
N TRP A 92 -4.52 -0.04 8.74
CA TRP A 92 -4.68 -0.07 10.18
C TRP A 92 -3.38 -0.55 10.83
N CYS A 93 -3.18 -0.14 12.07
CA CYS A 93 -2.02 -0.51 12.85
C CYS A 93 -2.44 -1.02 14.21
N TYR A 94 -1.79 -2.09 14.65
CA TYR A 94 -1.62 -2.36 16.06
C TYR A 94 -0.44 -1.54 16.57
N MET A 95 -0.62 -0.86 17.70
CA MET A 95 0.45 -0.14 18.38
C MET A 95 0.44 -0.50 19.85
N SER A 96 1.62 -0.62 20.45
CA SER A 96 1.74 -0.82 21.90
C SER A 96 2.94 -0.11 22.49
N LYS A 97 2.77 0.29 23.74
CA LYS A 97 3.78 0.82 24.66
C LYS A 97 3.73 0.00 25.97
N ASP A 98 4.58 0.32 26.92
CA ASP A 98 4.75 -0.41 28.18
C ASP A 98 3.44 -0.83 28.86
N ASP A 99 2.49 0.10 29.01
CA ASP A 99 1.26 -0.08 29.78
C ASP A 99 -0.03 0.04 28.94
N GLY A 100 0.09 0.03 27.60
CA GLY A 100 -1.08 0.27 26.76
C GLY A 100 -0.92 -0.15 25.31
N TYR A 101 -2.06 -0.34 24.66
CA TYR A 101 -2.13 -0.75 23.27
C TYR A 101 -3.32 -0.09 22.56
N MET A 102 -3.34 -0.17 21.24
CA MET A 102 -4.48 0.22 20.42
C MET A 102 -4.49 -0.51 19.08
N ASN A 103 -5.68 -0.64 18.49
CA ASN A 103 -5.88 -1.06 17.11
C ASN A 103 -6.62 0.05 16.38
N VAL A 104 -5.90 0.78 15.52
CA VAL A 104 -6.36 2.06 14.98
C VAL A 104 -6.24 2.10 13.46
N LYS A 105 -7.20 2.73 12.79
CA LYS A 105 -7.08 3.05 11.36
C LYS A 105 -6.19 4.28 11.21
N VAL A 106 -5.17 4.17 10.36
CA VAL A 106 -4.23 5.27 10.09
C VAL A 106 -4.39 5.87 8.70
N PHE A 107 -5.20 5.22 7.85
CA PHE A 107 -5.65 5.75 6.57
C PHE A 107 -6.93 5.06 6.13
N TRP A 108 -7.91 5.82 5.63
CA TRP A 108 -9.11 5.32 4.96
C TRP A 108 -9.62 6.39 4.00
N ASP A 109 -10.45 6.02 3.02
CA ASP A 109 -11.10 7.00 2.16
C ASP A 109 -12.11 7.84 2.95
N ASP A 110 -11.72 9.08 3.26
CA ASP A 110 -12.54 10.05 3.96
C ASP A 110 -12.05 11.47 3.70
N VAL A 111 -12.98 12.33 3.29
CA VAL A 111 -12.69 13.71 2.89
C VAL A 111 -12.14 14.53 4.06
N ILE A 112 -12.60 14.28 5.29
CA ILE A 112 -12.12 15.02 6.47
C ILE A 112 -10.67 14.63 6.76
N LEU A 113 -10.35 13.34 6.74
CA LEU A 113 -8.97 12.84 6.84
C LEU A 113 -8.10 13.47 5.75
N PHE A 114 -8.56 13.46 4.49
CA PHE A 114 -7.80 13.98 3.37
C PHE A 114 -7.47 15.47 3.53
N HIS A 115 -8.44 16.28 3.98
CA HIS A 115 -8.20 17.68 4.30
C HIS A 115 -7.17 17.85 5.42
N ARG A 116 -7.26 17.06 6.50
CA ARG A 116 -6.31 17.11 7.60
C ARG A 116 -4.90 16.69 7.16
N CYS A 117 -4.80 15.72 6.26
CA CYS A 117 -3.54 15.24 5.69
C CYS A 117 -3.03 16.07 4.49
N GLY A 118 -3.69 17.20 4.17
CA GLY A 118 -3.30 18.04 3.03
C GLY A 118 -3.26 17.29 1.70
N TRP A 119 -4.13 16.29 1.52
CA TRP A 119 -4.24 15.46 0.32
C TRP A 119 -2.96 14.69 -0.07
N LYS A 120 -2.00 14.54 0.86
CA LYS A 120 -0.73 13.86 0.60
C LYS A 120 -0.12 13.15 1.80
N ASN A 121 -0.04 13.82 2.95
CA ASN A 121 0.78 13.38 4.07
C ASN A 121 -0.06 13.29 5.35
N CYS A 122 -0.30 12.06 5.81
CA CYS A 122 -0.89 11.82 7.12
C CYS A 122 0.21 11.58 8.15
N ILE A 123 0.29 12.44 9.16
CA ILE A 123 1.30 12.34 10.23
C ILE A 123 0.59 12.01 11.53
N TRP A 124 0.90 10.84 12.07
CA TRP A 124 0.39 10.34 13.33
C TRP A 124 1.50 10.40 14.38
N THR A 125 1.18 10.91 15.57
CA THR A 125 2.12 10.99 16.70
C THR A 125 1.54 10.26 17.90
N ALA A 126 2.21 9.20 18.33
CA ALA A 126 1.87 8.49 19.57
C ALA A 126 2.38 9.31 20.75
N LYS A 127 1.49 9.74 21.65
CA LYS A 127 1.79 10.48 22.88
C LYS A 127 1.36 9.67 24.10
N SER A 128 1.70 10.14 25.29
CA SER A 128 1.45 9.42 26.55
C SER A 128 -0.01 9.01 26.76
N ASP A 129 -0.96 9.82 26.29
CA ASP A 129 -2.41 9.67 26.50
C ASP A 129 -3.16 9.12 25.27
N GLY A 130 -2.55 9.09 24.09
CA GLY A 130 -3.18 8.53 22.90
C GLY A 130 -2.42 8.82 21.60
N LEU A 131 -3.07 8.50 20.49
CA LEU A 131 -2.59 8.77 19.14
C LEU A 131 -3.22 10.03 18.57
N TYR A 132 -2.39 10.91 18.03
CA TYR A 132 -2.80 12.20 17.47
C TYR A 132 -2.54 12.25 15.97
N LEU A 133 -3.47 12.84 15.22
CA LEU A 133 -3.30 13.19 13.81
C LEU A 133 -2.92 14.67 13.69
N TRP A 134 -1.84 14.98 12.99
CA TRP A 134 -1.51 16.35 12.62
C TRP A 134 -2.51 16.88 11.59
N ASN A 135 -3.23 17.93 11.93
CA ASN A 135 -4.12 18.63 11.01
C ASN A 135 -3.35 19.76 10.31
N LEU A 136 -2.99 19.54 9.05
CA LEU A 136 -2.26 20.51 8.24
C LEU A 136 -3.05 21.80 7.98
N ALA A 137 -4.38 21.78 8.04
CA ALA A 137 -5.19 22.95 7.72
C ALA A 137 -5.15 24.03 8.81
N ASN A 138 -5.03 23.63 10.08
CA ASN A 138 -4.97 24.54 11.22
C ASN A 138 -3.64 24.50 12.00
N GLY A 139 -2.78 23.52 11.72
CA GLY A 139 -1.47 23.40 12.37
C GLY A 139 -1.56 22.88 13.81
N GLU A 140 -2.46 21.92 14.07
CA GLU A 140 -2.68 21.36 15.40
C GLU A 140 -2.75 19.83 15.40
N ASP A 141 -2.32 19.22 16.51
CA ASP A 141 -2.51 17.78 16.75
C ASP A 141 -3.92 17.50 17.28
N VAL A 142 -4.67 16.65 16.59
CA VAL A 142 -6.02 16.23 16.96
C VAL A 142 -5.97 14.82 17.55
N LEU A 143 -6.40 14.66 18.81
CA LEU A 143 -6.50 13.35 19.44
C LEU A 143 -7.49 12.48 18.64
N SER A 144 -7.04 11.30 18.22
CA SER A 144 -7.87 10.34 17.48
C SER A 144 -8.37 9.23 18.40
N GLU A 145 -7.45 8.55 19.08
CA GLU A 145 -7.77 7.43 19.96
C GLU A 145 -6.90 7.47 21.21
N LYS A 146 -7.46 7.05 22.34
CA LYS A 146 -6.72 6.88 23.60
C LYS A 146 -6.18 5.46 23.69
N TRP A 147 -5.10 5.29 24.45
CA TRP A 147 -4.60 3.96 24.78
C TRP A 147 -5.64 3.15 25.54
N GLU A 148 -5.79 1.89 25.16
CA GLU A 148 -6.40 0.88 26.02
C GLU A 148 -5.39 0.43 27.07
N VAL A 149 -5.87 0.12 28.26
CA VAL A 149 -5.02 -0.34 29.36
C VAL A 149 -4.48 -1.73 29.03
N GLY A 150 -3.16 -1.86 29.00
CA GLY A 150 -2.47 -3.15 28.92
C GLY A 150 -2.55 -3.87 30.27
N TRP A 151 -2.69 -5.19 30.23
CA TRP A 151 -2.71 -6.05 31.42
C TRP A 151 -1.35 -6.65 31.71
#